data_AF-A0A369QTA0-F1
#
_entry.id   AF-A0A369QTA0-F1
#
_cell.length_a   1.000
_cell.length_b   1.000
_cell.length_c   1.000
_cell.angle_alpha   90.00
_cell.angle_beta   90.00
_cell.angle_gamma   90.00
#
_symmetry.space_group_name_H-M   'P 1'
#
loop_
_entity.id
_entity.type
_entity.pdbx_description
1 polymer ?
#
loop_
_entity_poly.entity_id
_entity_poly.type
_entity_poly.pdbx_seq_one_letter_code
_entity_poly.pdbx_strand_id
1 'polypeptide(L)'
;MQLSSILQGQPIQKNGFTANVFGYASYRFEKGWRLSANLGVNSPRITLQGTSASYSYHSFSVNKQLFKGKKGSISFSVNSPFQKNRRWLNEITDQQFYQRQESYFVMRRFRLSFNYRFGKVQGGIARKNAVFKTTT
;
A
#
# COMPACT_ATOMS: atom_id res chain seq x y z
N MET A 1 9.64 21.05 10.58
CA MET A 1 11.05 20.82 10.22
C MET A 1 11.58 22.10 9.60
N GLN A 2 12.75 22.56 10.01
CA GLN A 2 13.42 23.75 9.45
C GLN A 2 14.47 23.27 8.46
N LEU A 3 14.42 23.76 7.23
CA LEU A 3 15.36 23.44 6.16
C LEU A 3 16.08 24.73 5.79
N SER A 4 17.37 24.78 6.08
CA SER A 4 18.25 25.91 5.81
C SER A 4 19.34 25.47 4.83
N SER A 5 19.47 26.17 3.71
CA SER A 5 20.64 26.09 2.84
C SER A 5 20.90 27.45 2.20
N ILE A 6 22.13 27.65 1.78
CA ILE A 6 22.62 28.90 1.21
C ILE A 6 22.47 28.78 -0.31
N LEU A 7 21.53 29.51 -0.91
CA LEU A 7 21.43 29.69 -2.36
C LEU A 7 21.85 31.12 -2.68
N GLN A 8 22.94 31.28 -3.45
CA GLN A 8 23.47 32.57 -3.91
C GLN A 8 23.65 33.65 -2.82
N GLY A 9 24.06 33.26 -1.60
CA GLY A 9 24.37 34.21 -0.52
C GLY A 9 23.16 34.80 0.22
N GLN A 10 21.94 34.33 -0.02
CA GLN A 10 20.75 34.73 0.73
C GLN A 10 20.16 33.54 1.51
N PRO A 11 19.95 33.66 2.83
CA PRO A 11 19.37 32.58 3.63
C PRO A 11 17.87 32.44 3.34
N ILE A 12 17.48 31.43 2.56
CA ILE A 12 16.07 31.10 2.34
C ILE A 12 15.60 30.20 3.49
N GLN A 13 14.78 30.78 4.36
CA GLN A 13 14.15 30.08 5.49
C GLN A 13 12.72 29.72 5.10
N LYS A 14 12.42 28.42 4.98
CA LYS A 14 11.06 27.95 4.66
C LYS A 14 10.52 27.10 5.82
N ASN A 15 9.66 27.70 6.62
CA ASN A 15 9.00 27.01 7.73
C ASN A 15 7.78 26.23 7.20
N GLY A 16 7.83 24.91 7.36
CA GLY A 16 6.72 24.02 7.01
C GLY A 16 6.34 23.13 8.17
N PHE A 17 5.09 23.23 8.61
CA PHE A 17 4.50 22.22 9.49
C PHE A 17 4.09 21.02 8.64
N THR A 18 4.68 19.86 8.90
CA THR A 18 4.39 18.62 8.18
C THR A 18 3.79 17.63 9.17
N ALA A 19 2.50 17.33 9.02
CA ALA A 19 1.81 16.32 9.80
C ALA A 19 1.43 15.13 8.93
N ASN A 20 1.55 13.93 9.48
CA ASN A 20 1.08 12.70 8.84
C ASN A 20 0.13 12.03 9.81
N VAL A 21 -1.11 11.82 9.38
CA VAL A 21 -2.13 11.14 10.16
C VAL A 21 -2.53 9.90 9.39
N PHE A 22 -2.54 8.75 10.05
CA PHE A 22 -3.04 7.51 9.47
C PHE A 22 -3.95 6.81 10.48
N GLY A 23 -4.90 6.05 9.96
CA GLY A 23 -5.88 5.30 10.70
C GLY A 23 -6.09 3.95 10.04
N TYR A 24 -6.18 2.91 10.84
CA TYR A 24 -6.49 1.57 10.39
C TYR A 24 -7.56 0.97 11.29
N ALA A 25 -8.62 0.49 10.68
CA ALA A 25 -9.71 -0.20 11.37
C ALA A 25 -9.92 -1.56 10.69
N SER A 26 -10.09 -2.61 11.49
CA SER A 26 -10.39 -3.94 10.98
C SER A 26 -11.35 -4.63 11.93
N TYR A 27 -12.45 -5.12 11.40
CA TYR A 27 -13.44 -5.86 12.17
C TYR A 27 -13.69 -7.22 11.52
N ARG A 28 -13.68 -8.27 12.34
CA ARG A 28 -13.95 -9.64 11.92
C ARG A 28 -15.30 -10.05 12.47
N PHE A 29 -16.25 -10.25 11.58
CA PHE A 29 -17.57 -10.74 11.92
C PHE A 29 -17.55 -12.25 12.09
N GLU A 30 -18.62 -12.74 12.69
CA GLU A 30 -18.96 -14.16 12.67
C GLU A 30 -19.15 -14.65 11.23
N LYS A 31 -19.07 -15.97 11.04
CA LYS A 31 -19.16 -16.61 9.70
C LYS A 31 -18.02 -16.23 8.75
N GLY A 32 -16.87 -15.78 9.27
CA GLY A 32 -15.63 -15.65 8.50
C GLY A 32 -15.54 -14.44 7.58
N TRP A 33 -16.36 -13.40 7.80
CA TRP A 33 -16.19 -12.11 7.13
C TRP A 33 -15.20 -11.22 7.88
N ARG A 34 -14.42 -10.46 7.14
CA ARG A 34 -13.53 -9.44 7.68
C ARG A 34 -13.64 -8.19 6.82
N LEU A 35 -13.97 -7.07 7.45
CA LEU A 35 -13.90 -5.75 6.85
C LEU A 35 -12.65 -5.06 7.38
N SER A 36 -11.95 -4.35 6.52
CA SER A 36 -10.79 -3.54 6.91
C SER A 36 -10.79 -2.24 6.12
N ALA A 37 -10.46 -1.16 6.80
CA ALA A 37 -10.35 0.18 6.27
C ALA A 37 -8.99 0.74 6.68
N ASN A 38 -8.32 1.40 5.75
CA ASN A 38 -7.10 2.14 6.01
C ASN A 38 -7.26 3.52 5.40
N LEU A 39 -6.93 4.56 6.17
CA LEU A 39 -7.04 5.95 5.74
C LEU A 39 -5.82 6.70 6.23
N GLY A 40 -5.34 7.66 5.47
CA GLY A 40 -4.28 8.52 5.93
C GLY A 40 -4.12 9.74 5.07
N VAL A 41 -3.61 10.80 5.68
CA VAL A 41 -3.31 12.06 5.06
C VAL A 41 -1.87 12.44 5.40
N ASN A 42 -1.12 12.84 4.38
CA ASN A 42 0.23 13.35 4.50
C ASN A 42 0.20 14.81 4.06
N SER A 43 0.79 15.67 4.90
CA SER A 43 0.92 17.10 4.60
C SER A 43 1.89 17.34 3.43
N PRO A 44 1.82 18.51 2.78
CA PRO A 44 2.77 18.87 1.74
C PRO A 44 4.19 18.85 2.32
N ARG A 45 5.13 18.20 1.64
CA ARG A 45 6.55 18.31 2.00
C ARG A 45 7.09 19.59 1.39
N ILE A 46 7.46 20.55 2.23
CA ILE A 46 8.16 21.76 1.81
C ILE A 46 9.64 21.39 1.66
N THR A 47 10.19 21.53 0.46
CA THR A 47 11.62 21.42 0.20
C THR A 47 12.21 22.81 -0.03
N LEU A 48 13.53 22.94 0.08
CA LEU A 48 14.25 24.21 -0.11
C LEU A 48 14.04 24.82 -1.51
N GLN A 49 13.82 23.98 -2.51
CA GLN A 49 13.70 24.36 -3.93
C GLN A 49 12.26 24.23 -4.46
N GLY A 50 11.26 23.87 -3.64
CA GLY A 50 9.88 23.69 -4.12
C GLY A 50 8.87 23.26 -3.06
N THR A 51 7.63 22.97 -3.48
CA THR A 51 6.56 22.40 -2.64
C THR A 51 6.06 21.10 -3.26
N SER A 52 6.09 20.01 -2.50
CA SER A 52 5.50 18.73 -2.88
C SER A 52 4.05 18.67 -2.41
N ALA A 53 3.12 18.30 -3.28
CA ALA A 53 1.69 18.21 -2.97
C ALA A 53 1.37 17.28 -1.78
N SER A 54 0.38 17.66 -0.96
CA SER A 54 -0.20 16.82 0.09
C SER A 54 -0.90 15.60 -0.51
N TYR A 55 -1.09 14.57 0.32
CA TYR A 55 -1.86 13.42 -0.13
C TYR A 55 -2.65 12.66 0.88
N SER A 56 -3.86 12.33 0.48
CA SER A 56 -4.74 11.40 1.16
C SER A 56 -4.72 10.05 0.46
N TYR A 57 -4.77 8.97 1.24
CA TYR A 57 -5.05 7.63 0.75
C TYR A 57 -6.15 7.02 1.60
N HIS A 58 -7.03 6.28 0.95
CA HIS A 58 -8.09 5.54 1.61
C HIS A 58 -8.18 4.19 0.93
N SER A 59 -8.31 3.11 1.69
CA SER A 59 -8.49 1.77 1.16
C SER A 59 -9.52 1.04 2.00
N PHE A 60 -10.37 0.27 1.33
CA PHE A 60 -11.36 -0.57 1.97
C PHE A 60 -11.21 -1.98 1.41
N SER A 61 -11.30 -2.98 2.26
CA SER A 61 -11.25 -4.38 1.86
C SER A 61 -12.26 -5.20 2.61
N VAL A 62 -12.92 -6.10 1.89
CA VAL A 62 -13.75 -7.15 2.43
C VAL A 62 -13.11 -8.49 2.11
N ASN A 63 -12.97 -9.35 3.10
CA ASN A 63 -12.50 -10.71 2.94
C ASN A 63 -13.55 -11.68 3.50
N LYS A 64 -13.84 -12.71 2.74
CA LYS A 64 -14.70 -13.82 3.10
C LYS A 64 -13.89 -15.10 3.12
N GLN A 65 -13.80 -15.72 4.28
CA GLN A 65 -13.31 -17.09 4.40
C GLN A 65 -14.36 -18.05 3.85
N LEU A 66 -13.89 -18.95 3.00
CA LEU A 66 -14.67 -20.02 2.38
C LEU A 66 -14.22 -21.36 3.01
N PHE A 67 -15.17 -22.29 3.10
CA PHE A 67 -15.01 -23.65 3.64
C PHE A 67 -14.78 -23.76 5.16
N LYS A 68 -15.27 -24.87 5.74
CA LYS A 68 -14.90 -25.27 7.12
C LYS A 68 -13.39 -25.53 7.16
N GLY A 69 -12.69 -24.87 8.08
CA GLY A 69 -11.24 -24.96 8.20
C GLY A 69 -10.43 -23.91 7.42
N LYS A 70 -11.06 -22.83 6.93
CA LYS A 70 -10.37 -21.68 6.31
C LYS A 70 -9.47 -22.07 5.13
N LYS A 71 -9.86 -23.11 4.38
CA LYS A 71 -9.11 -23.64 3.24
C LYS A 71 -9.19 -22.74 2.01
N GLY A 72 -10.13 -21.80 1.98
CA GLY A 72 -10.24 -20.81 0.92
C GLY A 72 -10.61 -19.43 1.44
N SER A 73 -10.33 -18.41 0.65
CA SER A 73 -10.80 -17.06 0.89
C SER A 73 -11.01 -16.30 -0.40
N ILE A 74 -12.04 -15.48 -0.44
CA ILE A 74 -12.23 -14.43 -1.44
C ILE A 74 -11.99 -13.11 -0.76
N SER A 75 -11.22 -12.24 -1.40
CA SER A 75 -11.04 -10.86 -0.95
C SER A 75 -11.30 -9.89 -2.08
N PHE A 76 -12.00 -8.82 -1.77
CA PHE A 76 -12.15 -7.66 -2.63
C PHE A 76 -11.61 -6.44 -1.89
N SER A 77 -10.81 -5.62 -2.55
CA SER A 77 -10.32 -4.36 -2.00
C SER A 77 -10.36 -3.25 -3.02
N VAL A 78 -10.69 -2.05 -2.55
CA VAL A 78 -10.69 -0.82 -3.32
C VAL A 78 -9.75 0.19 -2.67
N ASN A 79 -8.88 0.81 -3.47
CA ASN A 79 -8.02 1.91 -3.07
C ASN A 79 -8.50 3.19 -3.74
N SER A 80 -8.51 4.26 -2.96
CA SER A 80 -8.93 5.63 -3.29
C SER A 80 -10.23 5.70 -4.10
N PRO A 81 -11.35 5.08 -3.65
CA PRO A 81 -12.61 5.04 -4.40
C PRO A 81 -13.13 6.44 -4.76
N PHE A 82 -12.97 7.41 -3.86
CA PHE A 82 -13.49 8.77 -4.02
C PHE A 82 -12.58 9.68 -4.86
N GLN A 83 -11.31 9.31 -5.10
CA GLN A 83 -10.33 10.21 -5.72
C GLN A 83 -9.88 9.66 -7.10
N LYS A 84 -10.41 10.23 -8.19
CA LYS A 84 -10.19 9.73 -9.56
C LYS A 84 -8.74 9.90 -10.00
N ASN A 85 -8.25 11.14 -9.92
CA ASN A 85 -6.93 11.53 -10.34
C ASN A 85 -6.26 12.25 -9.18
N ARG A 86 -4.97 11.97 -8.98
CA ARG A 86 -4.12 12.78 -8.13
C ARG A 86 -3.14 13.55 -8.97
N ARG A 87 -3.20 14.85 -8.80
CA ARG A 87 -2.31 15.83 -9.42
C ARG A 87 -1.11 16.00 -8.51
N TRP A 88 0.05 15.59 -8.98
CA TRP A 88 1.33 15.87 -8.35
C TRP A 88 1.91 17.11 -9.03
N LEU A 89 1.90 18.22 -8.31
CA LEU A 89 2.48 19.47 -8.76
C LEU A 89 3.83 19.64 -8.06
N ASN A 90 4.89 19.82 -8.83
CA ASN A 90 6.19 20.30 -8.36
C ASN A 90 6.45 21.63 -9.06
N GLU A 91 6.59 22.69 -8.27
CA GLU A 91 7.01 24.01 -8.76
C GLU A 91 8.39 24.31 -8.21
N ILE A 92 9.32 24.60 -9.10
CA ILE A 92 10.67 25.09 -8.80
C ILE A 92 10.73 26.52 -9.34
N THR A 93 10.89 27.47 -8.41
CA THR A 93 11.03 28.89 -8.74
C THR A 93 12.46 29.29 -8.40
N ASP A 94 13.22 29.69 -9.43
CA ASP A 94 14.54 30.28 -9.30
C ASP A 94 14.56 31.65 -10.00
N GLN A 95 15.55 32.50 -9.73
CA GLN A 95 15.65 33.84 -10.32
C GLN A 95 15.87 33.81 -11.85
N GLN A 96 16.39 32.69 -12.38
CA GLN A 96 16.69 32.52 -13.80
C GLN A 96 15.68 31.69 -14.57
N PHE A 97 14.84 30.89 -13.90
CA PHE A 97 13.86 30.04 -14.56
C PHE A 97 12.67 29.67 -13.67
N TYR A 98 11.52 29.48 -14.30
CA TYR A 98 10.32 28.93 -13.69
C TYR A 98 10.04 27.55 -14.31
N GLN A 99 10.03 26.51 -13.48
CA GLN A 99 9.72 25.15 -13.90
C GLN A 99 8.50 24.62 -13.15
N ARG A 100 7.46 24.28 -13.92
CA ARG A 100 6.22 23.67 -13.42
C ARG A 100 6.09 22.26 -13.98
N GLN A 101 6.18 21.26 -13.12
CA GLN A 101 5.95 19.86 -13.49
C GLN A 101 4.64 19.36 -12.89
N GLU A 102 3.76 18.84 -13.75
CA GLU A 102 2.45 18.34 -13.38
C GLU A 102 2.31 16.87 -13.83
N SER A 103 2.19 15.96 -12.86
CA SER A 103 2.04 14.53 -13.11
C SER A 103 0.71 14.03 -12.57
N TYR A 104 0.03 13.16 -13.31
CA TYR A 104 -1.25 12.59 -12.90
C TYR A 104 -1.11 11.10 -12.56
N PHE A 105 -1.54 10.73 -11.36
CA PHE A 105 -1.62 9.33 -10.94
C PHE A 105 -3.08 8.89 -10.81
N VAL A 106 -3.41 7.76 -11.44
CA VAL A 106 -4.69 7.08 -11.22
C VAL A 106 -4.63 6.42 -9.84
N MET A 107 -5.43 6.92 -8.90
CA MET A 107 -5.44 6.36 -7.55
C MET A 107 -6.44 5.21 -7.37
N ARG A 108 -7.49 5.18 -8.20
CA ARG A 108 -8.56 4.17 -8.14
C ARG A 108 -8.04 2.81 -8.58
N ARG A 109 -7.91 1.90 -7.62
CA ARG A 109 -7.52 0.50 -7.90
C ARG A 109 -8.49 -0.46 -7.22
N PHE A 110 -9.08 -1.34 -8.02
CA PHE A 110 -9.89 -2.44 -7.55
C PHE A 110 -9.07 -3.72 -7.64
N ARG A 111 -9.11 -4.56 -6.61
CA ARG A 111 -8.44 -5.84 -6.57
C ARG A 111 -9.41 -6.88 -6.07
N LEU A 112 -9.63 -7.91 -6.89
CA LEU A 112 -10.30 -9.14 -6.51
C LEU A 112 -9.25 -10.24 -6.40
N SER A 113 -9.32 -11.09 -5.39
CA SER A 113 -8.37 -12.18 -5.21
C SER A 113 -9.08 -13.40 -4.62
N PHE A 114 -8.86 -14.55 -5.25
CA PHE A 114 -9.27 -15.86 -4.76
C PHE A 114 -8.02 -16.61 -4.28
N ASN A 115 -8.08 -17.19 -3.10
CA ASN A 115 -6.99 -18.00 -2.55
C ASN A 115 -7.56 -19.33 -2.07
N TYR A 116 -6.93 -20.43 -2.46
CA TYR A 116 -7.28 -21.78 -2.03
C TYR A 116 -6.02 -22.52 -1.60
N ARG A 117 -6.10 -23.18 -0.45
CA ARG A 117 -4.98 -23.92 0.16
C ARG A 117 -5.29 -25.41 0.12
N PHE A 118 -4.53 -26.16 -0.65
CA PHE A 118 -4.56 -27.62 -0.64
C PHE A 118 -4.00 -28.13 0.70
N GLY A 119 -4.70 -29.06 1.33
CA GLY A 119 -4.26 -29.67 2.59
C GLY A 119 -3.10 -30.64 2.39
N LYS A 120 -2.59 -31.24 3.49
CA LYS A 120 -1.56 -32.29 3.41
C LYS A 120 -2.03 -33.40 2.46
N VAL A 121 -1.23 -33.65 1.42
CA VAL A 121 -1.37 -34.86 0.61
C VAL A 121 -1.04 -36.03 1.53
N GLN A 122 -2.04 -36.77 1.98
CA GLN A 122 -1.87 -38.07 2.61
C GLN A 122 -1.52 -39.08 1.53
N GLY A 123 -0.33 -38.90 0.99
CA GLY A 123 0.33 -39.77 0.05
C GLY A 123 1.80 -39.67 0.40
N GLY A 124 2.15 -40.20 1.58
CA GLY A 124 3.54 -40.54 1.83
C GLY A 124 3.97 -41.36 0.63
N ILE A 125 5.00 -40.90 -0.08
CA ILE A 125 5.65 -41.71 -1.11
C ILE A 125 5.89 -43.04 -0.43
N ALA A 126 5.14 -44.08 -0.81
CA ALA A 126 5.36 -45.41 -0.30
C ALA A 126 6.75 -45.79 -0.79
N ARG A 127 7.77 -45.53 0.03
CA ARG A 127 9.09 -46.09 -0.17
C ARG A 127 8.90 -47.59 0.01
N LYS A 128 8.60 -48.27 -1.09
CA LYS A 128 8.71 -49.72 -1.18
C LYS A 128 10.20 -50.00 -1.12
N ASN A 129 10.74 -50.06 0.09
CA ASN A 129 12.08 -50.60 0.33
C ASN A 129 12.00 -52.08 -0.03
N ALA A 130 12.33 -52.41 -1.29
CA ALA A 130 12.52 -53.78 -1.71
C ALA A 130 13.77 -54.29 -0.99
N VAL A 131 13.58 -54.96 0.13
CA VAL A 131 14.64 -55.71 0.81
C VAL A 131 14.96 -56.91 -0.07
N PHE A 132 16.05 -56.81 -0.84
CA PHE A 132 16.64 -57.98 -1.49
C PHE A 132 17.18 -58.89 -0.39
N LYS A 133 16.49 -60.02 -0.14
CA LYS A 133 17.04 -61.11 0.64
C LYS A 133 18.00 -61.88 -0.26
N THR A 134 19.30 -61.75 -0.03
CA THR A 134 20.30 -62.63 -0.61
C THR A 134 20.23 -63.96 0.13
N THR A 135 19.80 -65.01 -0.56
CA THR A 135 19.81 -66.38 -0.04
C THR A 135 21.09 -67.07 -0.51
N THR A 136 21.84 -67.56 0.49
CA THR A 136 22.87 -68.61 0.50
C THR A 136 24.13 -68.40 -0.33
#